data_AF-A0A924WR97-F1
#
_entry.id   AF-A0A924WR97-F1
#
_cell.length_a   1.000
_cell.length_b   1.000
_cell.length_c   1.000
_cell.angle_alpha   90.00
_cell.angle_beta   90.00
_cell.angle_gamma   90.00
#
_symmetry.space_group_name_H-M   'P 1'
#
loop_
_entity.id
_entity.type
_entity.pdbx_description
1 polymer ?
#
loop_
_entity_poly.entity_id
_entity_poly.type
_entity_poly.pdbx_seq_one_letter_code
_entity_poly.pdbx_strand_id
1 'polypeptide(L)'
;MDAKNYGHAITFNDNATVNILKLEYDVLHDPDFAFIDEATRAKVKDSYDRGIDCTLKCQLTVDGKFTAWAQQYDAEKMVPVKARAFELEGLAAGESSAILGMFMDIQNPSEPIRQAVHAGAEWFESVKITGKKLEKRDGDIFVVDDPAAEPMWSRFYEIGTNRPFFVGRDGIKKYDVSEIEKERRLGYAWLRPFWGADVAKKYADWKLKYPK
;
A
#
# COMPACT_ATOMS: atom_id res chain seq x y z
N MET A 1 10.30 -15.87 10.50
CA MET A 1 9.79 -16.75 9.43
C MET A 1 10.91 -17.00 8.42
N ASP A 2 11.11 -18.25 8.01
CA ASP A 2 12.04 -18.59 6.92
C ASP A 2 11.49 -18.08 5.59
N ALA A 3 12.34 -17.59 4.68
CA ALA A 3 11.96 -17.02 3.38
C ALA A 3 11.20 -18.01 2.45
N LYS A 4 11.12 -19.28 2.82
CA LYS A 4 10.32 -20.32 2.14
C LYS A 4 8.83 -20.34 2.56
N ASN A 5 8.41 -19.52 3.53
CA ASN A 5 7.08 -19.61 4.15
C ASN A 5 6.28 -18.30 4.19
N TYR A 6 6.57 -17.32 3.32
CA TYR A 6 5.76 -16.08 3.25
C TYR A 6 4.34 -16.34 2.73
N GLY A 7 4.06 -17.51 2.14
CA GLY A 7 2.71 -17.87 1.67
C GLY A 7 1.67 -17.95 2.80
N HIS A 8 2.08 -17.93 4.06
CA HIS A 8 1.20 -17.93 5.24
C HIS A 8 1.03 -16.52 5.83
N ALA A 9 1.66 -15.49 5.25
CA ALA A 9 1.58 -14.12 5.72
C ALA A 9 0.22 -13.47 5.35
N ILE A 10 -0.22 -12.50 6.15
CA ILE A 10 -1.24 -11.55 5.72
C ILE A 10 -0.65 -10.79 4.53
N THR A 11 -1.28 -10.88 3.36
CA THR A 11 -0.65 -10.48 2.09
C THR A 11 -1.46 -9.38 1.41
N PHE A 12 -0.97 -8.14 1.50
CA PHE A 12 -1.47 -7.02 0.70
C PHE A 12 -0.78 -6.91 -0.66
N ASN A 13 0.40 -7.53 -0.82
CA ASN A 13 1.12 -7.58 -2.09
C ASN A 13 0.21 -7.98 -3.27
N ASP A 14 0.36 -7.29 -4.39
CA ASP A 14 -0.45 -7.46 -5.60
C ASP A 14 -1.95 -7.28 -5.34
N ASN A 15 -2.31 -6.47 -4.33
CA ASN A 15 -3.67 -6.20 -3.88
C ASN A 15 -4.47 -7.45 -3.46
N ALA A 16 -3.83 -8.55 -3.06
CA ALA A 16 -4.53 -9.82 -2.81
C ALA A 16 -5.65 -9.68 -1.78
N THR A 17 -5.36 -9.23 -0.56
CA THR A 17 -6.39 -8.96 0.46
C THR A 17 -7.38 -7.88 0.03
N VAL A 18 -6.92 -6.81 -0.61
CA VAL A 18 -7.80 -5.70 -1.06
C VAL A 18 -8.86 -6.19 -2.05
N ASN A 19 -8.47 -7.00 -3.04
CA ASN A 19 -9.40 -7.51 -4.05
C ASN A 19 -10.41 -8.49 -3.46
N ILE A 20 -9.99 -9.31 -2.49
CA ILE A 20 -10.91 -10.19 -1.75
C ILE A 20 -11.94 -9.34 -0.99
N LEU A 21 -11.50 -8.34 -0.23
CA LEU A 21 -12.40 -7.50 0.55
C LEU A 21 -13.33 -6.66 -0.32
N LYS A 22 -12.89 -6.22 -1.50
CA LYS A 22 -13.76 -5.56 -2.48
C LYS A 22 -14.83 -6.50 -3.02
N LEU A 23 -14.47 -7.73 -3.38
CA LEU A 23 -15.44 -8.73 -3.82
C LEU A 23 -16.45 -9.03 -2.71
N GLU A 24 -15.99 -9.20 -1.47
CA GLU A 24 -16.89 -9.41 -0.33
C GLU A 24 -17.79 -8.20 -0.09
N TYR A 25 -17.29 -6.98 -0.27
CA TYR A 25 -18.09 -5.76 -0.21
C TYR A 25 -19.18 -5.75 -1.29
N ASP A 26 -18.85 -6.09 -2.54
CA ASP A 26 -19.80 -6.15 -3.65
C ASP A 26 -20.86 -7.23 -3.40
N VAL A 27 -20.46 -8.42 -2.93
CA VAL A 27 -21.41 -9.48 -2.53
C VAL A 27 -22.40 -8.95 -1.50
N LEU A 28 -21.99 -8.09 -0.56
CA LEU A 28 -22.86 -7.58 0.48
C LEU A 28 -23.79 -6.46 0.00
N HIS A 29 -23.38 -5.63 -0.97
CA HIS A 29 -24.06 -4.37 -1.30
C HIS A 29 -24.56 -4.24 -2.74
N ASP A 30 -24.01 -4.99 -3.69
CA ASP A 30 -24.39 -4.92 -5.10
C ASP A 30 -25.57 -5.88 -5.41
N PRO A 31 -26.68 -5.38 -5.98
CA PRO A 31 -27.82 -6.19 -6.39
C PRO A 31 -27.49 -7.33 -7.38
N ASP A 32 -26.42 -7.23 -8.15
CA ASP A 32 -26.02 -8.29 -9.08
C ASP A 32 -25.65 -9.60 -8.36
N PHE A 33 -25.31 -9.53 -7.06
CA PHE A 33 -25.06 -10.68 -6.19
C PHE A 33 -26.29 -11.13 -5.40
N ALA A 34 -27.51 -10.76 -5.81
CA ALA A 34 -28.75 -11.19 -5.14
C ALA A 34 -29.00 -12.72 -5.21
N PHE A 35 -28.31 -13.43 -6.08
CA PHE A 35 -28.40 -14.90 -6.20
C PHE A 35 -27.71 -15.66 -5.05
N ILE A 36 -26.88 -14.99 -4.25
CA ILE A 36 -26.19 -15.59 -3.10
C ILE A 36 -27.15 -15.65 -1.91
N ASP A 37 -27.31 -16.84 -1.34
CA ASP A 37 -28.22 -17.09 -0.22
C ASP A 37 -27.80 -16.36 1.07
N GLU A 38 -28.76 -16.17 1.97
CA GLU A 38 -28.58 -15.43 3.22
C GLU A 38 -27.52 -16.06 4.14
N ALA A 39 -27.44 -17.39 4.19
CA ALA A 39 -26.46 -18.09 5.05
C ALA A 39 -25.03 -17.89 4.52
N THR A 40 -24.84 -17.86 3.21
CA THR A 40 -23.55 -17.54 2.57
C THR A 40 -23.22 -16.06 2.77
N ARG A 41 -24.18 -15.15 2.59
CA ARG A 41 -23.99 -13.70 2.86
C ARG A 41 -23.57 -13.43 4.30
N ALA A 42 -24.13 -14.13 5.27
CA ALA A 42 -23.73 -13.98 6.68
C ALA A 42 -22.25 -14.36 6.91
N LYS A 43 -21.76 -15.42 6.26
CA LYS A 43 -20.34 -15.82 6.32
C LYS A 43 -19.42 -14.81 5.64
N VAL A 44 -19.85 -14.28 4.48
CA VAL A 44 -19.11 -13.22 3.77
C VAL A 44 -19.03 -11.97 4.63
N LYS A 45 -20.12 -11.58 5.31
CA LYS A 45 -20.12 -10.45 6.24
C LYS A 45 -19.11 -10.63 7.37
N ASP A 46 -19.13 -11.79 8.02
CA ASP A 46 -18.21 -12.13 9.10
C ASP A 46 -16.74 -12.16 8.61
N SER A 47 -16.48 -12.66 7.41
CA SER A 47 -15.17 -12.60 6.75
C SER A 47 -14.71 -11.16 6.49
N TYR A 48 -15.57 -10.36 5.87
CA TYR A 48 -15.32 -8.96 5.53
C TYR A 48 -15.02 -8.13 6.78
N ASP A 49 -15.84 -8.24 7.83
CA ASP A 49 -15.66 -7.49 9.08
C ASP A 49 -14.29 -7.82 9.72
N ARG A 50 -13.91 -9.11 9.77
CA ARG A 50 -12.59 -9.53 10.27
C ARG A 50 -11.44 -9.05 9.37
N GLY A 51 -11.64 -9.04 8.06
CA GLY A 51 -10.64 -8.57 7.11
C GLY A 51 -10.38 -7.07 7.21
N ILE A 52 -11.43 -6.27 7.41
CA ILE A 52 -11.32 -4.83 7.69
C ILE A 52 -10.60 -4.60 9.02
N ASP A 53 -10.97 -5.30 10.09
CA ASP A 53 -10.30 -5.21 11.39
C ASP A 53 -8.82 -5.59 11.30
N CYS A 54 -8.50 -6.68 10.61
CA CYS A 54 -7.12 -7.10 10.33
C CYS A 54 -6.34 -6.01 9.57
N THR A 55 -6.95 -5.42 8.54
CA THR A 55 -6.33 -4.35 7.75
C THR A 55 -6.04 -3.11 8.61
N LEU A 56 -6.98 -2.70 9.47
CA LEU A 56 -6.77 -1.59 10.39
C LEU A 56 -5.65 -1.87 11.39
N LYS A 57 -5.60 -3.08 11.97
CA LYS A 57 -4.54 -3.50 12.90
C LYS A 57 -3.16 -3.56 12.25
N CYS A 58 -3.09 -3.79 10.94
CA CYS A 58 -1.84 -3.78 10.20
C CYS A 58 -1.31 -2.36 9.91
N GLN A 59 -2.10 -1.29 10.11
CA GLN A 59 -1.62 0.06 9.83
C GLN A 59 -0.47 0.42 10.78
N LEU A 60 0.68 0.78 10.21
CA LEU A 60 1.89 1.02 10.98
C LEU A 60 1.82 2.36 11.69
N THR A 61 2.29 2.36 12.94
CA THR A 61 2.46 3.56 13.75
C THR A 61 3.94 3.92 13.86
N VAL A 62 4.29 5.15 13.50
CA VAL A 62 5.63 5.72 13.66
C VAL A 62 5.51 6.96 14.52
N ASP A 63 6.28 7.03 15.61
CA ASP A 63 6.27 8.16 16.57
C ASP A 63 4.86 8.54 17.05
N GLY A 64 4.02 7.53 17.32
CA GLY A 64 2.65 7.71 17.79
C GLY A 64 1.65 8.16 16.72
N LYS A 65 2.03 8.20 15.45
CA LYS A 65 1.16 8.56 14.33
C LYS A 65 0.93 7.38 13.41
N PHE A 66 -0.33 7.14 13.04
CA PHE A 66 -0.66 6.20 11.96
C PHE A 66 -0.03 6.66 10.65
N THR A 67 0.43 5.70 9.86
CA THR A 67 1.10 5.93 8.58
C THR A 67 0.40 5.12 7.50
N ALA A 68 1.08 4.10 6.96
CA ALA A 68 0.63 3.27 5.86
C ALA A 68 0.83 1.79 6.18
N TRP A 69 0.86 0.94 5.16
CA TRP A 69 0.96 -0.51 5.29
C TRP A 69 2.21 -1.06 4.61
N ALA A 70 2.72 -2.17 5.10
CA ALA A 70 3.71 -3.00 4.41
C ALA A 70 3.02 -3.95 3.41
N GLN A 71 3.82 -4.60 2.57
CA GLN A 71 3.29 -5.56 1.59
C GLN A 71 2.76 -6.84 2.26
N GLN A 72 3.39 -7.28 3.35
CA GLN A 72 2.97 -8.48 4.07
C GLN A 72 3.34 -8.43 5.55
N TYR A 73 2.59 -9.19 6.35
CA TYR A 73 2.70 -9.23 7.80
C TYR A 73 2.67 -10.67 8.32
N ASP A 74 3.38 -10.92 9.41
CA ASP A 74 3.24 -12.14 10.19
C ASP A 74 1.79 -12.33 10.63
N ALA A 75 1.20 -13.50 10.36
CA ALA A 75 -0.23 -13.73 10.59
C ALA A 75 -0.65 -13.77 12.07
N GLU A 76 0.29 -14.00 12.98
CA GLU A 76 0.01 -14.05 14.42
C GLU A 76 0.38 -12.73 15.10
N LYS A 77 1.56 -12.20 14.77
CA LYS A 77 2.12 -11.00 15.41
C LYS A 77 1.68 -9.69 14.76
N MET A 78 1.17 -9.74 13.53
CA MET A 78 0.77 -8.57 12.74
C MET A 78 1.89 -7.53 12.60
N VAL A 79 3.14 -8.00 12.49
CA VAL A 79 4.31 -7.15 12.22
C VAL A 79 4.78 -7.34 10.78
N PRO A 80 5.32 -6.30 10.11
CA PRO A 80 5.86 -6.43 8.76
C PRO A 80 6.91 -7.55 8.66
N VAL A 81 6.87 -8.29 7.56
CA VAL A 81 7.86 -9.32 7.24
C VAL A 81 8.33 -9.18 5.80
N LYS A 82 9.56 -9.59 5.50
CA LYS A 82 10.02 -9.69 4.12
C LYS A 82 9.30 -10.82 3.35
N ALA A 83 9.23 -10.68 2.02
CA ALA A 83 8.79 -11.74 1.11
C ALA A 83 10.00 -12.28 0.32
N ARG A 84 10.19 -11.82 -0.91
CA ARG A 84 11.37 -12.15 -1.73
C ARG A 84 12.60 -11.40 -1.21
N ALA A 85 13.79 -11.80 -1.65
CA ALA A 85 15.05 -11.18 -1.22
C ALA A 85 15.08 -9.65 -1.41
N PHE A 86 14.38 -9.14 -2.42
CA PHE A 86 14.28 -7.72 -2.75
C PHE A 86 13.01 -7.04 -2.21
N GLU A 87 12.23 -7.71 -1.36
CA GLU A 87 10.99 -7.20 -0.75
C GLU A 87 11.11 -7.27 0.76
N LEU A 88 11.86 -6.31 1.30
CA LEU A 88 12.15 -6.21 2.73
C LEU A 88 10.99 -5.56 3.50
N GLU A 89 11.07 -5.65 4.82
CA GLU A 89 10.18 -4.92 5.73
C GLU A 89 10.25 -3.41 5.46
N GLY A 90 9.10 -2.81 5.15
CA GLY A 90 9.00 -1.39 4.82
C GLY A 90 7.55 -0.98 4.59
N LEU A 91 7.28 0.33 4.69
CA LEU A 91 6.01 0.92 4.25
C LEU A 91 5.95 0.85 2.72
N ALA A 92 4.85 0.35 2.18
CA ALA A 92 4.66 0.02 0.78
C ALA A 92 3.62 0.94 0.13
N ALA A 93 4.06 1.89 -0.69
CA ALA A 93 3.17 2.89 -1.28
C ALA A 93 2.11 2.27 -2.21
N GLY A 94 2.49 1.29 -3.04
CA GLY A 94 1.53 0.65 -3.96
C GLY A 94 0.34 0.02 -3.23
N GLU A 95 0.62 -0.85 -2.25
CA GLU A 95 -0.43 -1.56 -1.54
C GLU A 95 -1.21 -0.63 -0.60
N SER A 96 -0.54 0.35 -0.01
CA SER A 96 -1.19 1.37 0.82
C SER A 96 -2.16 2.22 0.02
N SER A 97 -1.80 2.57 -1.22
CA SER A 97 -2.69 3.30 -2.14
C SER A 97 -3.98 2.51 -2.41
N ALA A 98 -3.87 1.20 -2.61
CA ALA A 98 -5.02 0.34 -2.85
C ALA A 98 -5.90 0.15 -1.62
N ILE A 99 -5.31 0.00 -0.42
CA ILE A 99 -6.04 -0.07 0.85
C ILE A 99 -6.82 1.22 1.09
N LEU A 100 -6.16 2.38 0.94
CA LEU A 100 -6.82 3.69 1.08
C LEU A 100 -7.93 3.86 0.04
N GLY A 101 -7.68 3.44 -1.20
CA GLY A 101 -8.69 3.41 -2.25
C GLY A 101 -9.92 2.62 -1.83
N MET A 102 -9.75 1.39 -1.33
CA MET A 102 -10.84 0.54 -0.84
C MET A 102 -11.58 1.17 0.34
N PHE A 103 -10.85 1.67 1.34
CA PHE A 103 -11.47 2.33 2.50
C PHE A 103 -12.29 3.57 2.12
N MET A 104 -11.84 4.32 1.12
CA MET A 104 -12.59 5.47 0.60
C MET A 104 -13.82 5.09 -0.24
N ASP A 105 -13.93 3.84 -0.72
CA ASP A 105 -15.11 3.34 -1.43
C ASP A 105 -16.22 2.85 -0.48
N ILE A 106 -15.89 2.57 0.77
CA ILE A 106 -16.86 2.09 1.76
C ILE A 106 -17.89 3.19 2.05
N GLN A 107 -19.16 2.89 1.79
CA GLN A 107 -20.27 3.76 2.17
C GLN A 107 -20.38 3.86 3.69
N ASN A 108 -20.50 5.09 4.22
CA ASN A 108 -20.60 5.37 5.66
C ASN A 108 -19.48 4.68 6.47
N PRO A 109 -18.20 4.97 6.18
CA PRO A 109 -17.08 4.32 6.83
C PRO A 109 -17.10 4.62 8.33
N SER A 110 -16.68 3.63 9.13
CA SER A 110 -16.55 3.74 10.59
C SER A 110 -15.46 4.74 10.97
N GLU A 111 -15.50 5.23 12.20
CA GLU A 111 -14.51 6.18 12.71
C GLU A 111 -13.06 5.66 12.60
N PRO A 112 -12.73 4.39 12.95
CA PRO A 112 -11.39 3.85 12.72
C PRO A 112 -10.95 3.89 11.25
N ILE A 113 -11.85 3.60 10.30
CA ILE A 113 -11.54 3.69 8.87
C ILE A 113 -11.26 5.14 8.47
N ARG A 114 -12.03 6.11 8.99
CA ARG A 114 -11.79 7.52 8.68
C ARG A 114 -10.43 7.99 9.18
N GLN A 115 -10.08 7.64 10.42
CA GLN A 115 -8.78 7.94 11.01
C GLN A 115 -7.64 7.32 10.19
N ALA A 116 -7.80 6.06 9.78
CA ALA A 116 -6.83 5.38 8.93
C ALA A 116 -6.64 6.08 7.58
N VAL A 117 -7.73 6.50 6.93
CA VAL A 117 -7.71 7.21 5.65
C VAL A 117 -7.02 8.56 5.78
N HIS A 118 -7.39 9.35 6.77
CA HIS A 118 -6.77 10.65 7.01
C HIS A 118 -5.26 10.53 7.25
N ALA A 119 -4.85 9.60 8.12
CA ALA A 119 -3.45 9.40 8.45
C ALA A 119 -2.63 8.90 7.25
N GLY A 120 -3.19 7.96 6.47
CA GLY A 120 -2.54 7.46 5.26
C GLY A 120 -2.39 8.54 4.19
N ALA A 121 -3.41 9.37 3.97
CA ALA A 121 -3.33 10.49 3.04
C ALA A 121 -2.27 11.52 3.46
N GLU A 122 -2.18 11.83 4.76
CA GLU A 122 -1.13 12.70 5.30
C GLU A 122 0.26 12.10 5.17
N TRP A 123 0.39 10.79 5.37
CA TRP A 123 1.65 10.10 5.15
C TRP A 123 2.09 10.22 3.69
N PHE A 124 1.20 9.92 2.72
CA PHE A 124 1.50 10.08 1.28
C PHE A 124 1.96 11.49 0.93
N GLU A 125 1.29 12.51 1.47
CA GLU A 125 1.67 13.91 1.25
C GLU A 125 3.06 14.21 1.83
N SER A 126 3.40 13.64 3.00
CA SER A 126 4.69 13.86 3.65
C SER A 126 5.87 13.17 2.97
N VAL A 127 5.64 12.06 2.24
CA VAL A 127 6.70 11.25 1.63
C VAL A 127 6.83 11.43 0.11
N LYS A 128 6.12 12.40 -0.46
CA LYS A 128 6.17 12.68 -1.90
C LYS A 128 7.56 13.13 -2.34
N ILE A 129 8.03 12.58 -3.43
CA ILE A 129 9.30 12.94 -4.07
C ILE A 129 8.99 13.99 -5.13
N THR A 130 9.54 15.18 -4.97
CA THR A 130 9.38 16.31 -5.89
C THR A 130 10.71 16.69 -6.54
N GLY A 131 10.66 17.42 -7.65
CA GLY A 131 11.87 17.92 -8.31
C GLY A 131 12.73 16.83 -8.98
N LYS A 132 12.18 15.63 -9.14
CA LYS A 132 12.85 14.46 -9.73
C LYS A 132 11.96 13.85 -10.81
N LYS A 133 12.54 13.26 -11.84
CA LYS A 133 11.83 12.42 -12.81
C LYS A 133 12.58 11.13 -13.11
N LEU A 134 11.82 10.14 -13.56
CA LEU A 134 12.38 8.94 -14.18
C LEU A 134 12.69 9.24 -15.65
N GLU A 135 13.92 8.94 -16.07
CA GLU A 135 14.33 9.05 -17.46
C GLU A 135 14.89 7.72 -17.96
N LYS A 136 14.41 7.28 -19.12
CA LYS A 136 14.88 6.05 -19.76
C LYS A 136 15.89 6.40 -20.85
N ARG A 137 17.14 5.94 -20.70
CA ARG A 137 18.22 6.10 -21.69
C ARG A 137 18.98 4.79 -21.83
N ASP A 138 19.37 4.42 -23.05
CA ASP A 138 20.20 3.23 -23.33
C ASP A 138 19.68 1.92 -22.69
N GLY A 139 18.35 1.80 -22.67
CA GLY A 139 17.64 0.68 -22.07
C GLY A 139 17.82 0.56 -20.56
N ASP A 140 18.11 1.64 -19.84
CA ASP A 140 18.20 1.72 -18.37
C ASP A 140 17.29 2.84 -17.83
N ILE A 141 17.11 2.91 -16.51
CA ILE A 141 16.32 3.93 -15.81
C ILE A 141 17.21 4.75 -14.90
N PHE A 142 17.11 6.07 -15.02
CA PHE A 142 17.81 7.06 -14.20
C PHE A 142 16.79 7.93 -13.47
N VAL A 143 17.16 8.38 -12.27
CA VAL A 143 16.47 9.45 -11.56
C VAL A 143 17.28 10.73 -11.80
N VAL A 144 16.66 11.73 -12.42
CA VAL A 144 17.31 13.00 -12.75
C VAL A 144 16.54 14.16 -12.13
N ASP A 145 17.22 15.28 -11.93
CA ASP A 145 16.60 16.50 -11.44
C ASP A 145 15.69 17.12 -12.51
N ASP A 146 14.48 17.46 -12.09
CA ASP A 146 13.51 18.22 -12.88
C ASP A 146 12.56 18.94 -11.93
N PRO A 147 12.81 20.23 -11.61
CA PRO A 147 11.99 21.02 -10.68
C PRO A 147 10.52 21.14 -11.09
N ALA A 148 10.18 20.93 -12.36
CA ALA A 148 8.82 21.02 -12.89
C ALA A 148 8.12 19.66 -12.99
N ALA A 149 8.81 18.56 -12.64
CA ALA A 149 8.21 17.23 -12.69
C ALA A 149 7.11 17.05 -11.65
N GLU A 150 6.05 16.36 -12.07
CA GLU A 150 5.01 15.85 -11.18
C GLU A 150 5.61 14.97 -10.09
N PRO A 151 5.01 14.98 -8.88
CA PRO A 151 5.52 14.19 -7.77
C PRO A 151 5.45 12.69 -8.06
N MET A 152 6.36 11.95 -7.43
CA MET A 152 6.34 10.49 -7.43
C MET A 152 6.57 9.91 -6.04
N TRP A 153 6.31 8.62 -5.91
CA TRP A 153 6.47 7.89 -4.65
C TRP A 153 7.35 6.67 -4.87
N SER A 154 8.14 6.36 -3.84
CA SER A 154 8.91 5.12 -3.79
C SER A 154 8.01 3.95 -3.46
N ARG A 155 8.37 2.76 -3.95
CA ARG A 155 7.66 1.54 -3.61
C ARG A 155 7.79 1.25 -2.14
N PHE A 156 9.00 1.41 -1.60
CA PHE A 156 9.29 1.18 -0.20
C PHE A 156 9.87 2.40 0.48
N TYR A 157 9.46 2.57 1.73
CA TYR A 157 9.98 3.54 2.67
C TYR A 157 10.38 2.83 3.95
N GLU A 158 11.53 3.22 4.51
CA GLU A 158 12.02 2.68 5.76
C GLU A 158 11.12 3.10 6.92
N ILE A 159 10.69 2.12 7.72
CA ILE A 159 9.88 2.35 8.92
C ILE A 159 10.71 3.16 9.92
N GLY A 160 10.13 4.22 10.47
CA GLY A 160 10.80 5.15 11.37
C GLY A 160 11.29 6.42 10.67
N THR A 161 12.01 6.29 9.55
CA THR A 161 12.63 7.44 8.88
C THR A 161 11.83 7.97 7.69
N ASN A 162 10.91 7.17 7.15
CA ASN A 162 10.23 7.42 5.86
C ASN A 162 11.22 7.69 4.71
N ARG A 163 12.45 7.14 4.79
CA ARG A 163 13.43 7.29 3.71
C ARG A 163 13.11 6.27 2.61
N PRO A 164 12.98 6.68 1.34
CA PRO A 164 12.93 5.75 0.21
C PRO A 164 14.11 4.78 0.25
N PHE A 165 13.86 3.50 0.00
CA PHE A 165 14.93 2.54 -0.20
C PHE A 165 14.64 1.62 -1.38
N PHE A 166 15.73 1.06 -1.92
CA PHE A 166 15.76 0.15 -3.07
C PHE A 166 16.51 -1.11 -2.68
N VAL A 167 16.22 -2.24 -3.34
CA VAL A 167 16.84 -3.51 -2.97
C VAL A 167 17.21 -4.29 -4.23
N GLY A 168 18.50 -4.64 -4.31
CA GLY A 168 19.02 -5.50 -5.37
C GLY A 168 18.75 -6.97 -5.08
N ARG A 169 19.40 -7.86 -5.83
CA ARG A 169 19.33 -9.31 -5.54
C ARG A 169 20.14 -9.70 -4.30
N ASP A 170 21.05 -8.84 -3.86
CA ASP A 170 21.83 -8.98 -2.63
C ASP A 170 20.97 -8.87 -1.36
N GLY A 171 19.73 -8.36 -1.47
CA GLY A 171 18.82 -8.19 -0.33
C GLY A 171 19.25 -7.08 0.63
N ILE A 172 20.12 -6.16 0.20
CA ILE A 172 20.63 -5.06 1.01
C ILE A 172 19.88 -3.77 0.63
N LYS A 173 19.40 -3.04 1.64
CA LYS A 173 18.83 -1.70 1.43
C LYS A 173 19.88 -0.77 0.81
N LYS A 174 19.53 -0.19 -0.33
CA LYS A 174 20.23 0.90 -1.00
C LYS A 174 19.35 2.15 -0.95
N TYR A 175 19.96 3.32 -1.11
CA TYR A 175 19.24 4.60 -0.98
C TYR A 175 19.26 5.44 -2.26
N ASP A 176 19.90 4.91 -3.30
CA ASP A 176 19.85 5.41 -4.66
C ASP A 176 19.54 4.26 -5.63
N VAL A 177 18.64 4.49 -6.59
CA VAL A 177 18.24 3.47 -7.57
C VAL A 177 19.42 3.04 -8.45
N SER A 178 20.45 3.87 -8.61
CA SER A 178 21.66 3.54 -9.36
C SER A 178 22.52 2.46 -8.67
N GLU A 179 22.34 2.23 -7.37
CA GLU A 179 23.06 1.23 -6.57
C GLU A 179 22.55 -0.21 -6.72
N ILE A 180 21.40 -0.42 -7.36
CA ILE A 180 20.84 -1.77 -7.62
C ILE A 180 21.14 -2.21 -9.06
N GLU A 181 21.01 -3.49 -9.38
CA GLU A 181 21.36 -4.01 -10.70
C GLU A 181 20.42 -3.49 -11.80
N LYS A 182 20.93 -3.25 -13.02
CA LYS A 182 20.14 -2.79 -14.19
C LYS A 182 18.88 -3.63 -14.42
N GLU A 183 18.99 -4.94 -14.26
CA GLU A 183 17.86 -5.87 -14.37
C GLU A 183 16.76 -5.60 -13.33
N ARG A 184 17.12 -5.22 -12.09
CA ARG A 184 16.17 -4.85 -11.03
C ARG A 184 15.59 -3.45 -11.22
N ARG A 185 16.38 -2.50 -11.74
CA ARG A 185 15.85 -1.18 -12.13
C ARG A 185 14.75 -1.28 -13.18
N LEU A 186 14.95 -2.14 -14.17
CA LEU A 186 14.03 -2.29 -15.31
C LEU A 186 12.87 -3.24 -15.05
N GLY A 187 13.12 -4.35 -14.35
CA GLY A 187 12.18 -5.44 -14.15
C GLY A 187 11.22 -5.25 -12.97
N TYR A 188 11.38 -4.19 -12.19
CA TYR A 188 10.57 -3.93 -11.01
C TYR A 188 10.29 -2.43 -10.86
N ALA A 189 9.03 -2.09 -10.60
CA ALA A 189 8.64 -0.69 -10.43
C ALA A 189 9.03 -0.21 -9.02
N TRP A 190 10.09 0.61 -8.94
CA TRP A 190 10.57 1.20 -7.69
C TRP A 190 9.99 2.58 -7.40
N LEU A 191 9.63 3.34 -8.44
CA LEU A 191 9.12 4.70 -8.33
C LEU A 191 7.93 4.85 -9.27
N ARG A 192 6.80 5.40 -8.78
CA ARG A 192 5.60 5.66 -9.59
C ARG A 192 4.93 6.97 -9.18
N PRO A 193 4.47 7.79 -10.15
CA PRO A 193 3.64 8.96 -9.87
C PRO A 193 2.25 8.62 -9.30
N PHE A 194 1.60 7.58 -9.84
CA PHE A 194 0.18 7.35 -9.54
C PHE A 194 -0.10 6.85 -8.11
N TRP A 195 0.87 6.26 -7.41
CA TRP A 195 0.63 5.70 -6.07
C TRP A 195 0.11 6.73 -5.07
N GLY A 196 0.68 7.94 -5.04
CA GLY A 196 0.17 9.02 -4.20
C GLY A 196 -0.80 9.95 -4.91
N ALA A 197 -0.65 10.14 -6.22
CA ALA A 197 -1.54 11.03 -6.97
C ALA A 197 -3.01 10.54 -6.96
N ASP A 198 -3.23 9.22 -7.09
CA ASP A 198 -4.58 8.64 -7.04
C ASP A 198 -5.20 8.76 -5.64
N VAL A 199 -4.39 8.60 -4.59
CA VAL A 199 -4.81 8.82 -3.20
C VAL A 199 -5.20 10.27 -3.00
N ALA A 200 -4.34 11.22 -3.39
CA ALA A 200 -4.59 12.65 -3.24
C ALA A 200 -5.86 13.09 -3.96
N LYS A 201 -6.05 12.62 -5.21
CA LYS A 201 -7.25 12.89 -6.01
C LYS A 201 -8.52 12.38 -5.32
N LYS A 202 -8.54 11.11 -4.92
CA LYS A 202 -9.73 10.51 -4.29
C LYS A 202 -10.02 11.09 -2.91
N TYR A 203 -8.98 11.34 -2.13
CA TYR A 203 -9.08 11.92 -0.79
C TYR A 203 -9.60 13.36 -0.80
N ALA A 204 -9.30 14.14 -1.85
CA ALA A 204 -9.75 15.52 -1.97
C ALA A 204 -11.28 15.64 -1.88
N ASP A 205 -12.02 14.76 -2.54
CA ASP A 205 -13.48 14.72 -2.49
C ASP A 205 -13.99 13.99 -1.25
N TRP A 206 -13.32 12.88 -0.87
CA TRP A 206 -13.74 12.05 0.26
C TRP A 206 -13.73 12.83 1.59
N LYS A 207 -12.71 13.65 1.84
CA LYS A 207 -12.57 14.43 3.08
C LYS A 207 -13.62 15.53 3.25
N LEU A 208 -14.29 15.94 2.16
CA LEU A 208 -15.40 16.91 2.23
C LEU A 208 -16.65 16.27 2.85
N LYS A 209 -16.82 14.95 2.63
CA LYS A 209 -17.91 14.16 3.21
C LYS A 209 -17.58 13.71 4.64
N TYR A 210 -16.31 13.43 4.90
CA TYR A 210 -15.81 12.95 6.17
C TYR A 210 -14.65 13.85 6.65
N PRO A 211 -14.96 15.02 7.24
CA PRO A 211 -13.93 15.89 7.80
C PRO A 211 -13.29 15.26 9.04
N LYS A 212 -12.06 15.69 9.33
CA LYS A 212 -11.36 15.37 10.58
C LYS A 212 -12.07 15.91 11.82
#